data_AF-A0A9N9CJC6-F1
#
_entry.id   AF-A0A9N9CJC6-F1
#
_cell.length_a   1.000
_cell.length_b   1.000
_cell.length_c   1.000
_cell.angle_alpha   90.00
_cell.angle_beta   90.00
_cell.angle_gamma   90.00
#
_symmetry.space_group_name_H-M   'P 1'
#
loop_
_entity.id
_entity.type
_entity.pdbx_description
1 polymer ?
#
loop_
_entity_poly.entity_id
_entity_poly.type
_entity_poly.pdbx_seq_one_letter_code
_entity_poly.pdbx_strand_id
1 'polypeptide(L)'
;VPEQILRDTTMRLAKLRGFCDRHPMYKSSPHIIGDTTTLLREFAIPFELVESELSIVHAIEVNPRRNDIDNIWTKIIRKASQRATDTGSIQPIADIILESAQKFYPHDLRVFPLQTIVRLVATYLIDNRINEPYFITRILRQANVAYGDLFNTYHQLYSNRAEPFNNSQPGGGMELLLSELAYVLNQWIKSADERIHGYISEYLTTVSHFAFRQDLAHEFLEIQRKLEAFSANMFE
;
A
#
# COMPACT_ATOMS: atom_id res chain seq x y z
N VAL A 1 -4.74 20.97 -8.52
CA VAL A 1 -4.87 19.51 -8.27
C VAL A 1 -6.22 19.16 -7.65
N PRO A 2 -6.71 19.83 -6.57
CA PRO A 2 -7.99 19.47 -5.94
C PRO A 2 -9.22 19.65 -6.84
N GLU A 3 -9.30 20.76 -7.58
CA GLU A 3 -10.44 21.04 -8.48
C GLU A 3 -10.58 20.03 -9.63
N GLN A 4 -9.46 19.53 -10.16
CA GLN A 4 -9.49 18.56 -11.25
C GLN A 4 -9.99 17.20 -10.75
N ILE A 5 -9.57 16.78 -9.56
CA ILE A 5 -10.02 15.54 -8.91
C ILE A 5 -11.52 15.62 -8.59
N LEU A 6 -11.98 16.75 -8.07
CA LEU A 6 -13.40 16.99 -7.82
C LEU A 6 -14.20 16.93 -9.14
N ARG A 7 -13.75 17.61 -10.19
CA ARG A 7 -14.41 17.57 -11.51
C ARG A 7 -14.47 16.15 -12.10
N ASP A 8 -13.38 15.39 -12.04
CA ASP A 8 -13.34 14.03 -12.58
C ASP A 8 -14.24 13.07 -11.78
N THR A 9 -14.29 13.24 -10.46
CA THR A 9 -15.20 12.48 -9.58
C THR A 9 -16.65 12.82 -9.89
N THR A 10 -16.98 14.11 -10.01
CA THR A 10 -18.32 14.57 -10.40
C THR A 10 -18.72 14.06 -11.79
N MET A 11 -17.78 13.98 -12.74
CA MET A 11 -18.04 13.45 -14.07
C MET A 11 -18.27 11.93 -14.07
N ARG A 12 -17.54 11.17 -13.24
CA ARG A 12 -17.77 9.73 -13.03
C ARG A 12 -19.12 9.47 -12.38
N LEU A 13 -19.50 10.26 -11.38
CA LEU A 13 -20.85 10.26 -10.79
C LEU A 13 -21.92 10.61 -11.84
N ALA A 14 -21.65 11.58 -12.71
CA ALA A 14 -22.55 11.95 -13.80
C ALA A 14 -22.72 10.84 -14.86
N LYS A 15 -21.72 9.97 -15.06
CA LYS A 15 -21.84 8.79 -15.94
C LYS A 15 -22.75 7.70 -15.36
N LEU A 16 -23.00 7.70 -14.06
CA LEU A 16 -24.02 6.84 -13.41
C LEU A 16 -25.45 7.35 -13.63
N ARG A 17 -25.65 8.49 -14.33
CA ARG A 17 -26.96 9.05 -14.72
C ARG A 17 -27.88 8.03 -15.41
N GLY A 18 -27.33 7.10 -16.18
CA GLY A 18 -28.11 6.12 -16.92
C GLY A 18 -28.79 5.04 -16.05
N PHE A 19 -28.46 4.92 -14.77
CA PHE A 19 -28.95 3.85 -13.90
C PHE A 19 -30.05 4.28 -12.91
N CYS A 20 -30.36 5.58 -12.80
CA CYS A 20 -31.16 6.09 -11.67
C CYS A 20 -32.15 7.20 -12.06
N ASP A 21 -33.11 6.89 -12.94
CA ASP A 21 -34.23 7.79 -13.25
C ASP A 21 -35.29 7.93 -12.13
N ARG A 22 -35.11 7.24 -10.99
CA ARG A 22 -36.10 7.24 -9.89
C ARG A 22 -35.71 8.05 -8.66
N HIS A 23 -34.49 8.59 -8.60
CA HIS A 23 -34.07 9.36 -7.42
C HIS A 23 -34.34 10.86 -7.63
N PRO A 24 -34.97 11.57 -6.67
CA PRO A 24 -35.32 13.00 -6.78
C PRO A 24 -34.14 13.93 -7.12
N MET A 25 -32.90 13.46 -6.94
CA MET A 25 -31.67 14.22 -7.11
C MET A 25 -31.30 14.59 -8.55
N TYR A 26 -31.79 13.89 -9.58
CA TYR A 26 -31.50 14.30 -10.97
C TYR A 26 -32.39 15.44 -11.48
N LYS A 27 -33.38 15.86 -10.67
CA LYS A 27 -34.18 17.07 -10.92
C LYS A 27 -33.49 18.34 -10.46
N SER A 28 -32.40 18.23 -9.69
CA SER A 28 -31.59 19.37 -9.23
C SER A 28 -30.48 19.66 -10.25
N SER A 29 -30.35 20.94 -10.63
CA SER A 29 -29.38 21.52 -11.58
C SER A 29 -27.92 21.02 -11.40
N PRO A 30 -27.01 21.15 -12.39
CA PRO A 30 -25.64 20.60 -12.37
C PRO A 30 -24.70 21.23 -11.33
N HIS A 31 -25.21 22.04 -10.40
CA HIS A 31 -24.45 22.68 -9.33
C HIS A 31 -24.18 21.72 -8.16
N ILE A 32 -23.97 20.43 -8.44
CA ILE A 32 -23.37 19.51 -7.47
C ILE A 32 -21.86 19.79 -7.43
N ILE A 33 -21.52 21.04 -7.12
CA ILE A 33 -20.33 21.37 -6.34
C ILE A 33 -20.86 21.41 -4.91
N GLY A 34 -21.31 20.26 -4.42
CA GLY A 34 -21.68 20.13 -3.02
C GLY A 34 -20.42 20.28 -2.16
N ASP A 35 -20.58 20.78 -0.94
CA ASP A 35 -19.52 20.67 0.07
C ASP A 35 -19.00 19.22 0.08
N THR A 36 -17.67 19.05 0.16
CA THR A 36 -17.00 17.74 0.23
C THR A 36 -17.64 16.81 1.26
N THR A 37 -18.14 17.35 2.36
CA THR A 37 -18.91 16.64 3.39
C THR A 37 -20.21 16.05 2.86
N THR A 38 -20.97 16.82 2.07
CA THR A 38 -22.22 16.39 1.45
C THR A 38 -21.97 15.31 0.40
N LEU A 39 -20.96 15.49 -0.45
CA LEU A 39 -20.55 14.47 -1.44
C LEU A 39 -20.16 13.15 -0.76
N LEU A 40 -19.45 13.22 0.36
CA LEU A 40 -19.06 12.05 1.12
C LEU A 40 -20.28 11.34 1.76
N ARG A 41 -21.10 12.08 2.50
CA ARG A 41 -22.20 11.52 3.32
C ARG A 41 -23.42 11.10 2.52
N GLU A 42 -23.77 11.85 1.48
CA GLU A 42 -25.00 11.63 0.72
C GLU A 42 -24.78 10.80 -0.55
N PHE A 43 -23.53 10.64 -1.00
CA PHE A 43 -23.21 9.92 -2.23
C PHE A 43 -22.17 8.83 -2.05
N ALA A 44 -20.93 9.17 -1.69
CA ALA A 44 -19.85 8.19 -1.73
C ALA A 44 -20.08 7.03 -0.75
N ILE A 45 -20.53 7.33 0.48
CA ILE A 45 -20.83 6.32 1.49
C ILE A 45 -22.09 5.51 1.12
N PRO A 46 -23.27 6.11 0.82
CA PRO A 46 -24.49 5.34 0.54
C PRO A 46 -24.43 4.47 -0.72
N PHE A 47 -23.68 4.89 -1.73
CA PHE A 47 -23.53 4.12 -2.98
C PHE A 47 -22.27 3.24 -2.99
N GLU A 48 -21.58 3.09 -1.86
CA GLU A 48 -20.36 2.27 -1.71
C GLU A 48 -19.28 2.59 -2.78
N LEU A 49 -19.14 3.88 -3.12
CA LEU A 49 -18.16 4.37 -4.09
C LEU A 49 -16.82 4.60 -3.40
N VAL A 50 -16.24 3.53 -2.88
CA VAL A 50 -15.07 3.56 -1.96
C VAL A 50 -13.87 4.29 -2.57
N GLU A 51 -13.63 4.14 -3.88
CA GLU A 51 -12.54 4.83 -4.58
C GLU A 51 -12.80 6.36 -4.68
N SER A 52 -14.08 6.75 -4.74
CA SER A 52 -14.50 8.16 -4.72
C SER A 52 -14.49 8.72 -3.30
N GLU A 53 -14.83 7.90 -2.30
CA GLU A 53 -14.68 8.23 -0.87
C GLU A 53 -13.23 8.65 -0.56
N LEU A 54 -12.23 7.87 -0.99
CA LEU A 54 -10.81 8.22 -0.81
C LEU A 54 -10.41 9.51 -1.56
N SER A 55 -10.94 9.70 -2.78
CA SER A 55 -10.65 10.88 -3.60
C SER A 55 -11.25 12.17 -3.01
N ILE A 56 -12.46 12.08 -2.43
CA ILE A 56 -13.10 13.19 -1.73
C ILE A 56 -12.31 13.52 -0.46
N VAL A 57 -11.89 12.50 0.31
CA VAL A 57 -11.07 12.73 1.51
C VAL A 57 -9.73 13.39 1.18
N HIS A 58 -9.08 13.02 0.07
CA HIS A 58 -7.88 13.70 -0.42
C HIS A 58 -8.14 15.18 -0.77
N ALA A 59 -9.32 15.51 -1.29
CA ALA A 59 -9.68 16.88 -1.63
C ALA A 59 -9.98 17.76 -0.40
N ILE A 60 -10.19 17.16 0.78
CA ILE A 60 -10.43 17.88 2.04
C ILE A 60 -9.08 18.34 2.62
N GLU A 61 -8.96 19.64 2.93
CA GLU A 61 -7.74 20.22 3.50
C GLU A 61 -7.47 19.73 4.94
N VAL A 62 -8.54 19.43 5.67
CA VAL A 62 -8.46 18.91 7.05
C VAL A 62 -7.85 17.51 7.05
N ASN A 63 -6.85 17.30 7.92
CA ASN A 63 -6.23 15.99 8.08
C ASN A 63 -7.28 14.94 8.50
N PRO A 64 -7.51 13.90 7.68
CA PRO A 64 -8.43 12.84 8.03
C PRO A 64 -7.89 12.01 9.20
N ARG A 65 -8.78 11.43 10.01
CA ARG A 65 -8.35 10.52 11.07
C ARG A 65 -7.79 9.26 10.42
N ARG A 66 -6.69 8.75 10.96
CA ARG A 66 -6.01 7.57 10.41
C ARG A 66 -6.96 6.36 10.29
N ASN A 67 -7.78 6.12 11.31
CA ASN A 67 -8.76 5.03 11.30
C ASN A 67 -9.78 5.14 10.15
N ASP A 68 -10.16 6.36 9.76
CA ASP A 68 -11.12 6.55 8.66
C ASP A 68 -10.49 6.13 7.33
N ILE A 69 -9.24 6.54 7.09
CA ILE A 69 -8.46 6.13 5.92
C ILE A 69 -8.25 4.62 5.91
N ASP A 70 -7.87 4.03 7.04
CA ASP A 70 -7.64 2.59 7.15
C ASP A 70 -8.93 1.79 6.87
N ASN A 71 -10.08 2.29 7.32
CA ASN A 71 -11.39 1.69 7.02
C ASN A 71 -11.73 1.79 5.52
N ILE A 72 -11.44 2.92 4.88
CA ILE A 72 -11.63 3.08 3.43
C ILE A 72 -10.76 2.08 2.68
N TRP A 73 -9.47 1.98 3.01
CA TRP A 73 -8.55 1.02 2.38
C TRP A 73 -8.96 -0.43 2.61
N THR A 74 -9.48 -0.76 3.80
CA THR A 74 -10.03 -2.08 4.09
C THR A 74 -11.18 -2.42 3.14
N LYS A 75 -12.10 -1.47 2.89
CA LYS A 75 -13.19 -1.65 1.92
C LYS A 75 -12.65 -1.78 0.49
N ILE A 76 -11.66 -0.97 0.08
CA ILE A 76 -11.04 -1.01 -1.26
C ILE A 76 -10.43 -2.39 -1.51
N ILE A 77 -9.54 -2.83 -0.61
CA ILE A 77 -8.85 -4.12 -0.77
C ILE A 77 -9.85 -5.26 -0.70
N ARG A 78 -10.83 -5.25 0.21
CA ARG A 78 -11.89 -6.27 0.26
C ARG A 78 -12.64 -6.41 -1.07
N LYS A 79 -13.00 -5.30 -1.71
CA LYS A 79 -13.67 -5.30 -3.02
C LYS A 79 -12.76 -5.85 -4.12
N ALA A 80 -11.47 -5.49 -4.10
CA ALA A 80 -10.48 -6.03 -5.03
C ALA A 80 -10.22 -7.53 -4.81
N SER A 81 -10.15 -7.98 -3.55
CA SER A 81 -10.04 -9.38 -3.15
C SER A 81 -11.23 -10.20 -3.63
N GLN A 82 -12.45 -9.69 -3.50
CA GLN A 82 -13.64 -10.38 -4.04
C GLN A 82 -13.51 -10.60 -5.55
N ARG A 83 -13.14 -9.55 -6.30
CA ARG A 83 -12.90 -9.66 -7.75
C ARG A 83 -11.77 -10.62 -8.07
N ALA A 84 -10.72 -10.66 -7.25
CA ALA A 84 -9.61 -11.58 -7.41
C ALA A 84 -10.06 -13.03 -7.25
N THR A 85 -10.94 -13.31 -6.27
CA THR A 85 -11.60 -14.62 -6.12
C THR A 85 -12.48 -14.94 -7.32
N ASP A 86 -13.32 -14.01 -7.77
CA ASP A 86 -14.26 -14.24 -8.88
C ASP A 86 -13.54 -14.52 -10.21
N THR A 87 -12.37 -13.90 -10.42
CA THR A 87 -11.57 -14.03 -11.64
C THR A 87 -10.47 -15.10 -11.56
N GLY A 88 -10.17 -15.60 -10.36
CA GLY A 88 -9.03 -16.48 -10.10
C GLY A 88 -7.66 -15.81 -10.28
N SER A 89 -7.60 -14.47 -10.33
CA SER A 89 -6.39 -13.70 -10.58
C SER A 89 -6.13 -12.70 -9.47
N ILE A 90 -4.89 -12.55 -9.02
CA ILE A 90 -4.52 -11.53 -8.01
C ILE A 90 -4.44 -10.11 -8.59
N GLN A 91 -4.50 -9.98 -9.92
CA GLN A 91 -4.34 -8.72 -10.65
C GLN A 91 -5.26 -7.58 -10.17
N PRO A 92 -6.54 -7.80 -9.80
CA PRO A 92 -7.41 -6.72 -9.33
C PRO A 92 -6.88 -5.98 -8.09
N ILE A 93 -6.12 -6.67 -7.22
CA ILE A 93 -5.46 -6.05 -6.06
C ILE A 93 -4.26 -5.20 -6.51
N ALA A 94 -3.48 -5.69 -7.47
CA ALA A 94 -2.37 -4.94 -8.04
C ALA A 94 -2.88 -3.66 -8.72
N ASP A 95 -3.89 -3.78 -9.57
CA ASP A 95 -4.45 -2.67 -10.35
C ASP A 95 -4.92 -1.53 -9.43
N ILE A 96 -5.66 -1.84 -8.37
CA ILE A 96 -6.20 -0.80 -7.49
C ILE A 96 -5.10 -0.09 -6.69
N ILE A 97 -4.03 -0.80 -6.31
CA ILE A 97 -2.88 -0.21 -5.63
C ILE A 97 -2.11 0.69 -6.59
N LEU A 98 -1.86 0.24 -7.82
CA LEU A 98 -1.18 1.02 -8.86
C LEU A 98 -1.97 2.29 -9.21
N GLU A 99 -3.27 2.16 -9.47
CA GLU A 99 -4.15 3.29 -9.78
C GLU A 99 -4.20 4.32 -8.63
N SER A 100 -4.19 3.85 -7.38
CA SER A 100 -4.23 4.72 -6.21
C SER A 100 -2.88 5.39 -5.99
N ALA A 101 -1.78 4.67 -6.16
CA ALA A 101 -0.43 5.23 -6.03
C ALA A 101 -0.17 6.32 -7.06
N GLN A 102 -0.58 6.12 -8.32
CA GLN A 102 -0.46 7.14 -9.37
C GLN A 102 -1.19 8.45 -9.03
N LYS A 103 -2.26 8.38 -8.23
CA LYS A 103 -3.04 9.55 -7.83
C LYS A 103 -2.49 10.22 -6.59
N PHE A 104 -2.05 9.43 -5.62
CA PHE A 104 -1.81 9.93 -4.25
C PHE A 104 -0.35 9.90 -3.84
N TYR A 105 0.48 9.02 -4.40
CA TYR A 105 1.88 8.90 -4.02
C TYR A 105 2.79 9.60 -5.06
N PRO A 106 3.83 10.36 -4.65
CA PRO A 106 4.24 10.66 -3.28
C PRO A 106 3.52 11.89 -2.67
N HIS A 107 2.56 12.46 -3.39
CA HIS A 107 2.03 13.80 -3.13
C HIS A 107 1.19 13.93 -1.85
N ASP A 108 0.52 12.87 -1.41
CA ASP A 108 -0.31 12.85 -0.21
C ASP A 108 -0.27 11.49 0.49
N LEU A 109 0.71 11.32 1.38
CA LEU A 109 0.86 10.11 2.19
C LEU A 109 -0.27 9.91 3.20
N ARG A 110 -1.11 10.92 3.47
CA ARG A 110 -2.23 10.81 4.41
C ARG A 110 -3.31 9.86 3.90
N VAL A 111 -3.46 9.78 2.57
CA VAL A 111 -4.47 8.95 1.89
C VAL A 111 -3.88 7.69 1.26
N PHE A 112 -2.55 7.51 1.30
CA PHE A 112 -1.84 6.31 0.83
C PHE A 112 -1.02 5.65 1.97
N PRO A 113 -1.70 5.01 2.95
CA PRO A 113 -1.08 4.46 4.15
C PRO A 113 -0.33 3.15 3.87
N LEU A 114 0.96 3.23 3.54
CA LEU A 114 1.80 2.07 3.18
C LEU A 114 1.68 0.89 4.16
N GLN A 115 1.80 1.13 5.47
CA GLN A 115 1.66 0.07 6.48
C GLN A 115 0.31 -0.66 6.39
N THR A 116 -0.78 0.08 6.21
CA THR A 116 -2.13 -0.49 6.13
C THR A 116 -2.29 -1.30 4.85
N ILE A 117 -1.82 -0.76 3.71
CA ILE A 117 -1.85 -1.45 2.43
C ILE A 117 -1.07 -2.77 2.52
N VAL A 118 0.17 -2.72 3.02
CA VAL A 118 1.02 -3.92 3.19
C VAL A 118 0.33 -4.96 4.06
N ARG A 119 -0.25 -4.56 5.20
CA ARG A 119 -0.97 -5.48 6.10
C ARG A 119 -2.16 -6.13 5.42
N LEU A 120 -3.00 -5.35 4.74
CA LEU A 120 -4.20 -5.86 4.07
C LEU A 120 -3.86 -6.84 2.94
N VAL A 121 -2.84 -6.53 2.13
CA VAL A 121 -2.37 -7.43 1.07
C VAL A 121 -1.74 -8.70 1.65
N ALA A 122 -0.91 -8.57 2.68
CA ALA A 122 -0.31 -9.72 3.36
C ALA A 122 -1.38 -10.64 3.94
N THR A 123 -2.41 -10.10 4.62
CA THR A 123 -3.54 -10.88 5.12
C THR A 123 -4.22 -11.64 3.99
N TYR A 124 -4.51 -10.99 2.86
CA TYR A 124 -5.10 -11.65 1.71
C TYR A 124 -4.23 -12.80 1.17
N LEU A 125 -2.93 -12.60 1.02
CA LEU A 125 -2.00 -13.62 0.53
C LEU A 125 -1.97 -14.84 1.47
N ILE A 126 -1.89 -14.59 2.78
CA ILE A 126 -1.81 -15.63 3.81
C ILE A 126 -3.13 -16.43 3.88
N ASP A 127 -4.26 -15.72 3.98
CA ASP A 127 -5.58 -16.35 4.13
C ASP A 127 -5.94 -17.22 2.92
N ASN A 128 -5.50 -16.81 1.72
CA ASN A 128 -5.74 -17.54 0.47
C ASN A 128 -4.58 -18.48 0.09
N ARG A 129 -3.53 -18.60 0.92
CA ARG A 129 -2.33 -19.43 0.67
C ARG A 129 -1.69 -19.16 -0.69
N ILE A 130 -1.68 -17.90 -1.10
CA ILE A 130 -1.10 -17.48 -2.37
C ILE A 130 0.40 -17.30 -2.18
N ASN A 131 1.18 -18.10 -2.88
CA ASN A 131 2.63 -18.04 -2.87
C ASN A 131 3.14 -17.32 -4.13
N GLU A 132 2.98 -15.99 -4.18
CA GLU A 132 3.54 -15.14 -5.22
C GLU A 132 4.76 -14.39 -4.66
N PRO A 133 5.99 -14.70 -5.12
CA PRO A 133 7.20 -14.13 -4.54
C PRO A 133 7.27 -12.62 -4.66
N TYR A 134 7.53 -11.96 -3.52
CA TYR A 134 7.77 -10.52 -3.39
C TYR A 134 6.65 -9.66 -3.98
N PHE A 135 5.41 -10.18 -3.98
CA PHE A 135 4.27 -9.57 -4.63
C PHE A 135 4.03 -8.13 -4.15
N ILE A 136 4.10 -7.92 -2.83
CA ILE A 136 3.80 -6.63 -2.21
C ILE A 136 4.85 -5.62 -2.66
N THR A 137 6.14 -5.97 -2.53
CA THR A 137 7.23 -5.08 -2.94
C THR A 137 7.18 -4.81 -4.44
N ARG A 138 6.95 -5.82 -5.28
CA ARG A 138 6.89 -5.66 -6.74
C ARG A 138 5.83 -4.64 -7.16
N ILE A 139 4.63 -4.73 -6.60
CA ILE A 139 3.55 -3.79 -6.94
C ILE A 139 3.85 -2.39 -6.45
N LEU A 140 4.30 -2.24 -5.19
CA LEU A 140 4.62 -0.93 -4.65
C LEU A 140 5.81 -0.29 -5.40
N ARG A 141 6.77 -1.09 -5.86
CA ARG A 141 7.86 -0.61 -6.72
C ARG A 141 7.38 -0.22 -8.11
N GLN A 142 6.46 -0.97 -8.72
CA GLN A 142 5.81 -0.57 -9.97
C GLN A 142 5.00 0.72 -9.81
N ALA A 143 4.48 0.98 -8.61
CA ALA A 143 3.88 2.25 -8.19
C ALA A 143 4.91 3.35 -7.87
N ASN A 144 6.20 3.14 -8.12
CA ASN A 144 7.30 4.06 -7.84
C ASN A 144 7.51 4.41 -6.35
N VAL A 145 7.04 3.59 -5.41
CA VAL A 145 7.30 3.79 -3.97
C VAL A 145 8.79 3.61 -3.68
N ALA A 146 9.44 4.57 -3.04
CA ALA A 146 10.89 4.55 -2.83
C ALA A 146 11.32 3.37 -1.94
N TYR A 147 12.50 2.80 -2.20
CA TYR A 147 13.01 1.68 -1.37
C TYR A 147 13.14 2.06 0.10
N GLY A 148 13.51 3.30 0.42
CA GLY A 148 13.56 3.80 1.80
C GLY A 148 12.20 3.77 2.49
N ASP A 149 11.12 4.14 1.80
CA ASP A 149 9.77 4.11 2.37
C ASP A 149 9.27 2.67 2.58
N LEU A 150 9.62 1.76 1.66
CA LEU A 150 9.32 0.33 1.80
C LEU A 150 10.09 -0.29 2.96
N PHE A 151 11.40 -0.01 3.06
CA PHE A 151 12.23 -0.45 4.17
C PHE A 151 11.68 0.02 5.51
N ASN A 152 11.40 1.33 5.64
CA ASN A 152 10.84 1.90 6.86
C ASN A 152 9.49 1.26 7.21
N THR A 153 8.64 1.03 6.21
CA THR A 153 7.34 0.38 6.39
C THR A 153 7.50 -1.04 6.92
N TYR A 154 8.34 -1.86 6.29
CA TYR A 154 8.57 -3.24 6.73
C TYR A 154 9.27 -3.32 8.08
N HIS A 155 10.24 -2.44 8.34
CA HIS A 155 10.92 -2.33 9.62
C HIS A 155 9.93 -2.01 10.76
N GLN A 156 9.02 -1.05 10.54
CA GLN A 156 8.01 -0.69 11.53
C GLN A 156 7.02 -1.84 11.77
N LEU A 157 6.59 -2.54 10.71
CA LEU A 157 5.72 -3.71 10.83
C LEU A 157 6.39 -4.86 11.59
N TYR A 158 7.68 -5.08 11.34
CA TYR A 158 8.50 -6.06 12.04
C TYR A 158 8.62 -5.71 13.53
N SER A 159 9.01 -4.46 13.83
CA SER A 159 9.26 -3.97 15.19
C SER A 159 7.99 -3.99 16.04
N ASN A 160 6.86 -3.59 15.44
CA ASN A 160 5.57 -3.53 16.13
C ASN A 160 4.88 -4.89 16.25
N ARG A 161 5.41 -5.96 15.62
CA ARG A 161 4.76 -7.27 15.52
C ARG A 161 3.28 -7.14 15.12
N ALA A 162 2.99 -6.27 14.17
CA ALA A 162 1.62 -5.99 13.76
C ALA A 162 1.02 -7.20 13.02
N GLU A 163 -0.25 -7.55 13.29
CA GLU A 163 -0.94 -8.59 12.51
C GLU A 163 -0.97 -8.25 11.01
N PRO A 164 -0.71 -9.21 10.10
CA PRO A 164 -0.58 -10.67 10.33
C PRO A 164 0.85 -11.16 10.66
N PHE A 165 1.79 -10.25 10.93
CA PHE A 165 3.23 -10.53 11.11
C PHE A 165 3.62 -10.92 12.54
N ASN A 166 2.66 -11.08 13.45
CA ASN A 166 2.91 -11.52 14.83
C ASN A 166 3.23 -13.03 14.94
N ASN A 167 2.80 -13.84 13.96
CA ASN A 167 3.03 -15.28 13.97
C ASN A 167 4.41 -15.62 13.36
N SER A 168 5.13 -16.56 13.97
CA SER A 168 6.42 -17.09 13.49
C SER A 168 6.31 -18.53 12.94
N GLN A 169 5.10 -18.94 12.54
CA GLN A 169 4.88 -20.24 11.93
C GLN A 169 5.43 -20.25 10.49
N PRO A 170 5.91 -21.41 10.00
CA PRO A 170 6.38 -21.53 8.62
C PRO A 170 5.23 -21.32 7.64
N GLY A 171 5.48 -20.55 6.58
CA GLY A 171 4.45 -20.03 5.66
C GLY A 171 3.57 -18.93 6.28
N GLY A 172 3.95 -18.41 7.46
CA GLY A 172 3.23 -17.38 8.18
C GLY A 172 3.65 -15.95 7.83
N GLY A 173 3.00 -14.96 8.45
CA GLY A 173 3.23 -13.56 8.10
C GLY A 173 4.66 -13.08 8.30
N MET A 174 5.35 -13.50 9.38
CA MET A 174 6.73 -13.07 9.60
C MET A 174 7.69 -13.53 8.50
N GLU A 175 7.50 -14.72 7.94
CA GLU A 175 8.32 -15.22 6.82
C GLU A 175 8.07 -14.40 5.54
N LEU A 176 6.81 -14.09 5.24
CA LEU A 176 6.45 -13.19 4.15
C LEU A 176 7.10 -11.80 4.34
N LEU A 177 7.01 -11.22 5.54
CA LEU A 177 7.59 -9.91 5.82
C LEU A 177 9.12 -9.90 5.64
N LEU A 178 9.81 -10.92 6.16
CA LEU A 178 11.26 -11.01 6.07
C LEU A 178 11.73 -11.25 4.62
N SER A 179 11.01 -12.05 3.83
CA SER A 179 11.33 -12.25 2.42
C SER A 179 11.12 -10.99 1.58
N GLU A 180 10.02 -10.25 1.80
CA GLU A 180 9.78 -8.94 1.17
C GLU A 180 10.89 -7.93 1.54
N LEU A 181 11.28 -7.89 2.81
CA LEU A 181 12.36 -7.03 3.31
C LEU A 181 13.72 -7.39 2.71
N ALA A 182 14.07 -8.68 2.67
CA ALA A 182 15.33 -9.14 2.06
C ALA A 182 15.40 -8.75 0.58
N TYR A 183 14.28 -8.90 -0.14
CA TYR A 183 14.17 -8.46 -1.52
C TYR A 183 14.35 -6.95 -1.66
N VAL A 184 13.70 -6.12 -0.83
CA VAL A 184 13.91 -4.66 -0.83
C VAL A 184 15.37 -4.30 -0.64
N LEU A 185 16.05 -4.87 0.36
CA LEU A 185 17.45 -4.58 0.64
C LEU A 185 18.35 -4.97 -0.53
N ASN A 186 18.16 -6.18 -1.08
CA ASN A 186 18.91 -6.65 -2.24
C ASN A 186 18.73 -5.74 -3.47
N GLN A 187 17.51 -5.26 -3.74
CA GLN A 187 17.26 -4.36 -4.86
C GLN A 187 17.77 -2.94 -4.59
N TRP A 188 17.68 -2.47 -3.34
CA TRP A 188 18.14 -1.13 -2.97
C TRP A 188 19.66 -1.03 -3.10
N ILE A 189 20.42 -2.02 -2.62
CA ILE A 189 21.88 -2.09 -2.80
C ILE A 189 22.26 -2.03 -4.28
N LYS A 190 21.57 -2.80 -5.13
CA LYS A 190 21.81 -2.79 -6.59
C LYS A 190 21.52 -1.44 -7.24
N SER A 191 20.64 -0.64 -6.65
CA SER A 191 20.32 0.69 -7.17
C SER A 191 21.35 1.78 -6.83
N ALA A 192 22.41 1.44 -6.08
CA ALA A 192 23.54 2.32 -5.74
C ALA A 192 23.13 3.65 -5.07
N ASP A 193 22.09 3.64 -4.22
CA ASP A 193 21.72 4.82 -3.42
C ASP A 193 22.64 4.92 -2.19
N GLU A 194 23.49 5.95 -2.14
CA GLU A 194 24.49 6.16 -1.08
C GLU A 194 23.88 6.26 0.34
N ARG A 195 22.59 6.60 0.45
CA ARG A 195 21.87 6.76 1.74
C ARG A 195 21.61 5.43 2.47
N ILE A 196 21.88 4.30 1.82
CA ILE A 196 21.68 2.93 2.32
C ILE A 196 22.58 2.62 3.53
N HIS A 197 23.81 3.13 3.56
CA HIS A 197 24.87 2.56 4.39
C HIS A 197 24.67 2.77 5.90
N GLY A 198 24.25 3.97 6.33
CA GLY A 198 24.10 4.29 7.75
C GLY A 198 22.90 3.60 8.41
N TYR A 199 21.77 3.53 7.71
CA TYR A 199 20.50 3.04 8.29
C TYR A 199 20.40 1.51 8.31
N ILE A 200 21.05 0.82 7.38
CA ILE A 200 20.87 -0.63 7.22
C ILE A 200 21.88 -1.43 8.05
N SER A 201 23.09 -0.91 8.30
CA SER A 201 24.12 -1.61 9.08
C SER A 201 23.65 -1.91 10.52
N GLU A 202 23.07 -0.92 11.21
CA GLU A 202 22.52 -1.07 12.57
C GLU A 202 21.30 -2.01 12.61
N TYR A 203 20.51 -2.01 11.54
CA TYR A 203 19.33 -2.86 11.44
C TYR A 203 19.68 -4.34 11.19
N LEU A 204 20.65 -4.62 10.32
CA LEU A 204 21.08 -5.99 10.02
C LEU A 204 21.68 -6.69 11.23
N THR A 205 22.42 -5.97 12.08
CA THR A 205 22.89 -6.51 13.36
C THR A 205 21.73 -6.96 14.26
N THR A 206 20.61 -6.24 14.25
CA THR A 206 19.43 -6.56 15.07
C THR A 206 18.61 -7.73 14.50
N VAL A 207 18.42 -7.77 13.17
CA VAL A 207 17.63 -8.83 12.50
C VAL A 207 18.37 -10.17 12.49
N SER A 208 19.69 -10.16 12.37
CA SER A 208 20.52 -11.38 12.37
C SER A 208 20.33 -12.24 13.63
N HIS A 209 20.05 -11.61 14.78
CA HIS A 209 19.78 -12.31 16.04
C HIS A 209 18.41 -13.00 16.10
N PHE A 210 17.42 -12.54 15.33
CA PHE A 210 16.04 -13.03 15.37
C PHE A 210 15.66 -13.97 14.21
N ALA A 211 16.38 -13.92 13.08
CA ALA A 211 16.03 -14.60 11.83
C ALA A 211 16.39 -16.11 11.80
N PHE A 212 16.31 -16.83 12.93
CA PHE A 212 16.70 -18.25 12.98
C PHE A 212 15.65 -19.19 12.33
N ARG A 213 15.67 -19.24 11.00
CA ARG A 213 15.60 -20.48 10.18
C ARG A 213 16.65 -20.36 9.05
N GLN A 214 17.26 -21.49 8.70
CA GLN A 214 18.55 -21.55 7.98
C GLN A 214 18.58 -20.89 6.58
N ASP A 215 17.44 -20.70 5.90
CA ASP A 215 17.42 -20.19 4.53
C ASP A 215 17.48 -18.66 4.43
N LEU A 216 16.68 -17.94 5.24
CA LEU A 216 16.69 -16.47 5.24
C LEU A 216 17.95 -15.89 5.92
N ALA A 217 18.50 -16.59 6.91
CA ALA A 217 19.73 -16.16 7.57
C ALA A 217 20.89 -16.04 6.56
N HIS A 218 21.00 -16.97 5.61
CA HIS A 218 22.00 -16.88 4.54
C HIS A 218 21.78 -15.64 3.67
N GLU A 219 20.53 -15.34 3.29
CA GLU A 219 20.21 -14.19 2.45
C GLU A 219 20.55 -12.86 3.15
N PHE A 220 20.22 -12.71 4.43
CA PHE A 220 20.59 -11.52 5.22
C PHE A 220 22.11 -11.39 5.43
N LEU A 221 22.82 -12.49 5.65
CA LEU A 221 24.29 -12.49 5.72
C LEU A 221 24.93 -12.10 4.39
N GLU A 222 24.37 -12.55 3.27
CA GLU A 222 24.84 -12.17 1.93
C GLU A 222 24.59 -10.67 1.66
N ILE A 223 23.42 -10.15 2.06
CA ILE A 223 23.10 -8.71 2.02
C ILE A 223 24.11 -7.92 2.85
N GLN A 224 24.42 -8.37 4.07
CA GLN A 224 25.42 -7.72 4.93
C GLN A 224 26.79 -7.67 4.26
N ARG A 225 27.27 -8.78 3.71
CA ARG A 225 28.55 -8.83 2.99
C ARG A 225 28.58 -7.89 1.78
N LYS A 226 27.48 -7.79 1.03
CA LYS A 226 27.36 -6.86 -0.10
C LYS A 226 27.45 -5.40 0.33
N LEU A 227 26.86 -5.06 1.47
CA LEU A 227 26.93 -3.70 2.03
C LEU A 227 28.34 -3.36 2.50
N GLU A 228 29.00 -4.28 3.21
CA GLU A 228 30.39 -4.11 3.64
C GLU A 228 31.33 -3.92 2.44
N ALA A 229 31.16 -4.71 1.38
CA ALA A 229 31.92 -4.57 0.13
C ALA A 229 31.62 -3.25 -0.60
N PHE A 230 30.36 -2.82 -0.65
CA PHE A 230 29.97 -1.53 -1.22
C PHE A 230 30.62 -0.36 -0.47
N SER A 231 30.66 -0.44 0.87
CA SER A 231 31.38 0.52 1.72
C SER A 231 32.85 0.63 1.35
N ALA A 232 33.54 -0.52 1.31
CA ALA A 232 34.97 -0.56 1.06
C ALA A 232 35.33 0.09 -0.29
N ASN A 233 34.52 -0.14 -1.32
CA ASN A 233 34.72 0.42 -2.66
C ASN A 233 34.40 1.92 -2.77
N MET A 234 33.68 2.52 -1.80
CA MET A 234 33.36 3.96 -1.81
C MET A 234 34.42 4.83 -1.12
N PHE A 235 35.31 4.22 -0.32
CA PHE A 235 36.38 4.92 0.41
C PHE A 235 37.78 4.70 -0.20
N GLU A 236 37.86 4.05 -1.36
CA GLU A 236 39.03 4.01 -2.26
C GLU A 236 38.92 5.06 -3.38
#